data_AF-A0A8T6M926-F1
#
_entry.id   AF-A0A8T6M926-F1
#
_cell.length_a   1.000
_cell.length_b   1.000
_cell.length_c   1.000
_cell.angle_alpha   90.00
_cell.angle_beta   90.00
_cell.angle_gamma   90.00
#
_symmetry.space_group_name_H-M   'P 1'
#
loop_
_entity.id
_entity.type
_entity.pdbx_description
1 polymer ?
#
loop_
_entity_poly.entity_id
_entity_poly.type
_entity_poly.pdbx_seq_one_letter_code
_entity_poly.pdbx_strand_id
1 'polypeptide(L)'
;MSENFIRENHDKVNWDLICMYQKLSEEFIREFQDKVEWLSVSKFQTLSEVFIREFTNRVKWDRISCYQKLSEEFIREFQDKVDWYYISKYQKLSKDFKIK
;
A
#
# COMPACT_ATOMS: atom_id res chain seq x y z
N MET A 1 5.01 -11.40 -15.94
CA MET A 1 6.17 -12.09 -15.34
C MET A 1 5.70 -12.70 -14.03
N SER A 2 5.99 -13.97 -13.76
CA SER A 2 5.49 -14.62 -12.54
C SER A 2 6.35 -14.27 -11.32
N GLU A 3 5.78 -14.36 -10.12
CA GLU A 3 6.54 -14.20 -8.88
C GLU A 3 7.68 -15.22 -8.76
N ASN A 4 7.48 -16.46 -9.21
CA ASN A 4 8.53 -17.48 -9.20
C ASN A 4 9.73 -17.09 -10.06
N PHE A 5 9.48 -16.53 -11.26
CA PHE A 5 10.56 -16.01 -12.10
C PHE A 5 11.30 -14.88 -11.38
N ILE A 6 10.57 -14.00 -10.69
CA ILE A 6 11.18 -12.89 -9.94
C ILE A 6 12.03 -13.44 -8.79
N ARG A 7 11.55 -14.43 -8.01
CA ARG A 7 12.32 -15.10 -6.94
C ARG A 7 13.66 -15.63 -7.46
N GLU A 8 13.62 -16.36 -8.57
CA GLU A 8 14.81 -16.96 -9.19
C GLU A 8 15.80 -15.91 -9.74
N ASN A 9 15.34 -14.69 -10.03
CA ASN A 9 16.13 -13.65 -10.70
C ASN A 9 16.17 -12.33 -9.93
N HIS A 10 15.89 -12.36 -8.63
CA HIS A 10 15.53 -11.19 -7.83
C HIS A 10 16.67 -10.15 -7.67
N ASP A 11 17.91 -10.54 -7.92
CA ASP A 11 19.08 -9.65 -7.95
C ASP A 11 19.32 -8.96 -9.31
N LYS A 12 18.54 -9.33 -10.33
CA LYS A 12 18.69 -8.84 -11.72
C LYS A 12 17.46 -8.11 -12.23
N VAL A 13 16.42 -7.98 -11.41
CA VAL A 13 15.19 -7.27 -11.78
C VAL A 13 15.22 -5.82 -11.33
N ASN A 14 14.47 -4.96 -12.03
CA ASN A 14 14.20 -3.61 -11.57
C ASN A 14 12.98 -3.62 -10.64
N TRP A 15 13.22 -3.51 -9.33
CA TRP A 15 12.18 -3.58 -8.31
C TRP A 15 11.09 -2.53 -8.43
N ASP A 16 11.41 -1.31 -8.89
CA ASP A 16 10.41 -0.27 -9.12
C ASP A 16 9.42 -0.68 -10.23
N LEU A 17 9.94 -1.13 -11.38
CA LEU A 17 9.11 -1.60 -12.49
C LEU A 17 8.28 -2.84 -12.11
N ILE A 18 8.85 -3.74 -11.31
CA ILE A 18 8.11 -4.89 -10.77
C ILE A 18 6.95 -4.42 -9.91
N CYS A 19 7.21 -3.56 -8.93
CA CYS A 19 6.18 -3.06 -8.00
C CYS A 19 5.13 -2.18 -8.67
N MET A 20 5.45 -1.54 -9.80
CA MET A 20 4.51 -0.70 -10.55
C MET A 20 3.61 -1.50 -11.49
N TYR A 21 4.15 -2.50 -12.19
CA TYR A 21 3.49 -3.11 -13.33
C TYR A 21 3.07 -4.57 -13.13
N GLN A 22 3.58 -5.26 -12.11
CA GLN A 22 3.13 -6.62 -11.79
C GLN A 22 2.12 -6.59 -10.65
N LYS A 23 1.18 -7.54 -10.66
CA LYS A 23 0.31 -7.80 -9.51
C LYS A 23 1.05 -8.75 -8.57
N LEU A 24 1.47 -8.22 -7.41
CA LEU A 24 2.20 -8.96 -6.40
C LEU A 24 1.24 -9.34 -5.27
N SER A 25 1.41 -10.55 -4.75
CA SER A 25 0.78 -11.00 -3.53
C SER A 25 1.44 -10.34 -2.31
N GLU A 26 0.66 -10.16 -1.25
CA GLU A 26 1.21 -9.64 0.01
C GLU A 26 2.28 -10.56 0.60
N GLU A 27 2.15 -11.89 0.43
CA GLU A 27 3.17 -12.86 0.85
C GLU A 27 4.50 -12.63 0.14
N PHE A 28 4.46 -12.39 -1.17
CA PHE A 28 5.65 -12.03 -1.94
C PHE A 28 6.26 -10.71 -1.47
N ILE A 29 5.43 -9.70 -1.21
CA ILE A 29 5.93 -8.40 -0.73
C ILE A 29 6.56 -8.55 0.66
N ARG A 30 6.03 -9.40 1.55
CA ARG A 30 6.66 -9.73 2.85
C ARG A 30 8.02 -10.37 2.67
N GLU A 31 8.11 -11.35 1.77
CA GLU A 31 9.34 -12.08 1.46
C GLU A 31 10.46 -11.13 1.01
N PHE A 32 10.11 -10.11 0.21
CA PHE A 32 11.07 -9.15 -0.35
C PHE A 32 10.92 -7.73 0.20
N GLN A 33 10.45 -7.58 1.45
CA GLN A 33 10.12 -6.29 2.06
C GLN A 33 11.28 -5.26 2.06
N ASP A 34 12.53 -5.74 2.03
CA ASP A 34 13.75 -4.93 2.01
C ASP A 34 14.25 -4.59 0.60
N LYS A 35 13.68 -5.20 -0.44
CA LYS A 35 14.03 -4.95 -1.84
C LYS A 35 12.95 -4.18 -2.61
N VAL A 36 11.68 -4.33 -2.22
CA VAL A 36 10.55 -3.66 -2.89
C VAL A 36 10.57 -2.14 -2.70
N GLU A 37 10.10 -1.42 -3.72
CA GLU A 37 9.93 0.02 -3.66
C GLU A 37 8.60 0.39 -3.00
N TRP A 38 8.66 0.81 -1.74
CA TRP A 38 7.47 1.05 -0.91
C TRP A 38 6.53 2.12 -1.43
N LEU A 39 7.05 3.12 -2.17
CA LEU A 39 6.21 4.10 -2.85
C LEU A 39 5.33 3.43 -3.92
N SER A 40 5.94 2.56 -4.73
CA SER A 40 5.26 1.83 -5.80
C SER A 40 4.32 0.76 -5.21
N VAL A 41 4.75 0.04 -4.18
CA VAL A 41 3.88 -0.89 -3.42
C VAL A 41 2.62 -0.19 -2.91
N SER A 42 2.78 0.93 -2.19
CA SER A 42 1.66 1.64 -1.56
C SER A 42 0.67 2.22 -2.56
N LYS A 43 1.12 2.51 -3.78
CA LYS A 43 0.32 3.15 -4.84
C LYS A 43 -0.35 2.15 -5.79
N PHE A 44 0.39 1.15 -6.23
CA PHE A 44 -0.02 0.31 -7.37
C PHE A 44 -0.50 -1.08 -6.96
N GLN A 45 -0.13 -1.56 -5.78
CA GLN A 45 -0.61 -2.84 -5.28
C GLN A 45 -1.95 -2.68 -4.55
N THR A 46 -2.75 -3.74 -4.54
CA THR A 46 -3.95 -3.82 -3.70
C THR A 46 -3.54 -4.38 -2.36
N LEU A 47 -3.61 -3.55 -1.32
CA LEU A 47 -3.16 -3.90 0.02
C LEU A 47 -4.35 -4.03 0.96
N SER A 48 -4.39 -5.11 1.73
CA SER A 48 -5.31 -5.28 2.84
C SER A 48 -4.90 -4.36 3.99
N GLU A 49 -5.87 -3.93 4.78
CA GLU A 49 -5.59 -3.14 5.98
C GLU A 49 -4.73 -3.89 7.00
N VAL A 50 -4.80 -5.22 7.04
CA VAL A 50 -3.94 -6.04 7.90
C VAL A 50 -2.48 -5.90 7.48
N PHE A 51 -2.20 -5.97 6.19
CA PHE A 51 -0.86 -5.74 5.64
C PHE A 51 -0.37 -4.31 5.91
N ILE A 52 -1.24 -3.32 5.75
CA ILE A 52 -0.87 -1.92 6.00
C ILE A 52 -0.51 -1.71 7.49
N ARG A 53 -1.24 -2.34 8.42
CA ARG A 53 -0.91 -2.33 9.86
C ARG A 53 0.48 -2.92 10.11
N GLU A 54 0.76 -4.08 9.53
CA GLU A 54 2.06 -4.77 9.64
C GLU A 54 3.23 -3.87 9.19
N PHE A 55 3.05 -3.13 8.10
CA PHE A 55 4.09 -2.28 7.50
C PHE A 55 3.89 -0.78 7.69
N THR A 56 3.26 -0.39 8.80
CA THR A 56 2.91 0.99 9.15
C THR A 56 4.06 2.00 8.97
N ASN A 57 5.31 1.57 9.23
CA ASN A 57 6.50 2.44 9.16
C ASN A 57 7.18 2.46 7.78
N ARG A 58 6.76 1.59 6.84
CA ARG A 58 7.36 1.48 5.51
C ARG A 58 6.43 2.04 4.43
N VAL A 59 5.13 1.80 4.55
CA VAL A 59 4.13 2.29 3.59
C VAL A 59 4.15 3.82 3.48
N LYS A 60 3.78 4.33 2.31
CA LYS A 60 3.67 5.76 2.03
C LYS A 60 2.23 6.19 2.27
N TRP A 61 1.97 6.83 3.40
CA TRP A 61 0.63 7.16 3.88
C TRP A 61 -0.16 8.05 2.92
N ASP A 62 0.49 8.99 2.24
CA ASP A 62 -0.11 9.79 1.17
C ASP A 62 -0.67 8.91 0.04
N ARG A 63 0.07 7.86 -0.33
CA ARG A 63 -0.36 6.87 -1.33
C ARG A 63 -1.44 5.95 -0.79
N ILE A 64 -1.32 5.50 0.45
CA ILE A 64 -2.35 4.68 1.10
C ILE A 64 -3.70 5.43 1.11
N SER A 65 -3.70 6.68 1.58
CA SER A 65 -4.91 7.51 1.66
C SER A 65 -5.55 7.79 0.29
N CYS A 66 -4.73 7.91 -0.77
CA CYS A 66 -5.22 8.22 -2.11
C CYS A 66 -5.69 6.99 -2.90
N TYR A 67 -5.01 5.85 -2.77
CA TYR A 67 -5.16 4.73 -3.72
C TYR A 67 -5.74 3.46 -3.11
N GLN A 68 -5.63 3.25 -1.79
CA GLN A 68 -6.19 2.07 -1.15
C GLN A 68 -7.66 2.29 -0.78
N LYS A 69 -8.43 1.21 -0.72
CA LYS A 69 -9.77 1.24 -0.16
C LYS A 69 -9.67 1.06 1.35
N LEU A 70 -9.99 2.11 2.09
CA LEU A 70 -9.89 2.12 3.56
C LEU A 70 -11.27 2.14 4.19
N SER A 71 -11.45 1.38 5.26
CA SER A 71 -12.60 1.46 6.14
C SER A 71 -12.51 2.69 7.03
N GLU A 72 -13.66 3.19 7.47
CA GLU A 72 -13.71 4.31 8.42
C GLU A 72 -13.04 3.98 9.75
N GLU A 73 -13.10 2.72 10.19
CA GLU A 73 -12.43 2.24 11.39
C GLU A 73 -10.91 2.37 11.25
N PHE A 74 -10.36 1.90 10.13
CA PHE A 74 -8.93 2.05 9.83
C PHE A 74 -8.49 3.51 9.76
N ILE A 75 -9.29 4.37 9.13
CA ILE A 75 -8.98 5.81 9.04
C ILE A 75 -8.95 6.44 10.44
N ARG A 76 -9.86 6.06 11.36
CA ARG A 76 -9.85 6.54 12.75
C ARG A 76 -8.65 6.02 13.53
N GLU A 77 -8.30 4.75 13.35
CA GLU A 77 -7.14 4.12 13.98
C GLU A 77 -5.84 4.85 13.61
N PHE A 78 -5.68 5.23 12.33
CA PHE A 78 -4.49 5.89 11.80
C PHE A 78 -4.67 7.38 11.47
N GLN A 79 -5.56 8.06 12.19
CA GLN A 79 -5.96 9.45 11.92
C GLN A 79 -4.80 10.47 11.91
N ASP A 80 -3.70 10.17 12.61
CA ASP A 80 -2.52 11.03 12.67
C ASP A 80 -1.48 10.71 11.58
N LYS A 81 -1.69 9.64 10.80
CA LYS A 81 -0.80 9.23 9.71
C LYS A 81 -1.40 9.43 8.33
N VAL A 82 -2.71 9.20 8.20
CA VAL A 82 -3.42 9.39 6.93
C VAL A 82 -3.34 10.84 6.46
N ASP A 83 -3.27 11.01 5.14
CA ASP A 83 -3.37 12.33 4.53
C ASP A 83 -4.86 12.70 4.38
N TRP A 84 -5.31 13.65 5.20
CA TRP A 84 -6.72 14.07 5.25
C TRP A 84 -7.23 14.69 3.94
N TYR A 85 -6.37 15.38 3.19
CA TYR A 85 -6.75 15.92 1.89
C TYR A 85 -7.08 14.78 0.92
N TYR A 86 -6.26 13.72 0.90
CA TYR A 86 -6.53 12.54 0.07
C TYR A 86 -7.68 11.69 0.58
N ILE A 87 -7.83 11.53 1.90
CA ILE A 87 -8.99 10.84 2.48
C ILE A 87 -10.29 11.52 2.03
N SER A 88 -10.39 12.84 2.18
CA SER A 88 -11.58 13.60 1.80
C SER A 88 -11.88 13.51 0.30
N LYS A 89 -10.84 13.54 -0.54
CA LYS A 89 -10.98 13.57 -1.99
C LYS A 89 -11.28 12.21 -2.62
N TYR A 90 -10.74 11.12 -2.06
CA TYR A 90 -10.71 9.82 -2.73
C TYR A 90 -11.43 8.69 -1.98
N GLN A 91 -11.63 8.80 -0.67
CA GLN A 91 -12.36 7.77 0.07
C GLN A 91 -13.86 8.00 0.01
N LYS A 92 -14.63 6.90 -0.07
CA LYS A 92 -16.08 6.94 0.06
C LYS A 92 -16.46 6.79 1.52
N LEU A 93 -16.74 7.92 2.16
CA LEU A 93 -17.09 7.99 3.58
C LEU A 93 -18.61 8.16 3.75
N SER A 94 -19.12 7.67 4.85
CA SER A 94 -20.49 7.91 5.30
C SER A 94 -20.68 9.38 5.67
N LYS A 95 -21.92 9.84 5.67
CA LYS A 95 -22.26 11.23 5.98
C LYS A 95 -21.89 11.63 7.41
N ASP A 96 -21.83 10.67 8.32
CA ASP A 96 -21.55 10.90 9.75
C ASP A 96 -20.05 10.90 10.05
N PHE A 97 -19.22 10.52 9.07
CA PHE A 97 -17.78 10.51 9.23
C PHE A 97 -17.23 11.94 9.22
N LYS A 98 -16.71 12.37 10.37
CA LYS A 98 -16.09 13.70 10.53
C LYS A 98 -14.62 13.63 10.13
N ILE A 99 -14.26 14.44 9.14
CA ILE A 99 -12.89 14.65 8.66
C ILE A 99 -12.25 15.75 9.53
N LYS A 100 -10.94 15.63 9.81
CA LYS A 100 -10.16 16.58 10.61
C LYS A 100 -9.61 17.72 9.76
#